data_AF-A0A310S6P3-F1
#
_entry.id   AF-A0A310S6P3-F1
#
_cell.length_a   1.000
_cell.length_b   1.000
_cell.length_c   1.000
_cell.angle_alpha   90.00
_cell.angle_beta   90.00
_cell.angle_gamma   90.00
#
_symmetry.space_group_name_H-M   'P 1'
#
loop_
_entity.id
_entity.type
_entity.pdbx_description
1 polymer ?
#
loop_
_entity_poly.entity_id
_entity_poly.type
_entity_poly.pdbx_seq_one_letter_code
_entity_poly.pdbx_strand_id
1 'polypeptide(L)'
;MFREEVSFREPVFLGSRTELSSSIFLRSALGEIGSSANMIGFQRVRTTWSPQAYCQPSLKSLSYFTGTMVPYSPLALSAYRTILIRDSEDEAIMRDIFLAVYPTLLTVLSQSNYTIFPNDEGVPYLVKLDDNPMSLKQITELADNVDKTTFTLYTQNNRYNGRNLILNDVNSIKQSNWDSRRQTIIVTHGWNSAGTKQVCTLIRDAYLKISNSNVIIVDWSTIANNIIYSQVAKSVPTVANHVAAFVNFLRAHAGLQTSKLKIIGHSLGAHIAGLSAREVSKSSRVPEVIALDPAKPLFDSKNPGERVDKTDANNVQVIHTCAGLLGLDKDVGTSDFYANGGRNQPGCSNDLLGSCAHGRSYEYYSESITNAQGFVGISENGNSKAYMGGPILDSNARGAYNFRTTSQPPYAIAG
;
A
#
# COMPACT_ATOMS: atom_id res chain seq x y z
N MET A 1 -46.24 -56.16 15.47
CA MET A 1 -45.09 -56.06 14.56
C MET A 1 -44.81 -54.57 14.39
N PHE A 2 -43.61 -54.13 14.77
CA PHE A 2 -43.08 -52.75 14.79
C PHE A 2 -43.43 -51.91 13.54
N ARG A 3 -43.53 -50.57 13.53
CA ARG A 3 -43.10 -49.47 14.44
C ARG A 3 -43.88 -48.20 14.00
N GLU A 4 -44.41 -47.45 14.97
CA GLU A 4 -45.01 -46.12 14.78
C GLU A 4 -43.95 -45.01 14.84
N GLU A 5 -44.25 -43.90 14.16
CA GLU A 5 -43.62 -42.58 14.30
C GLU A 5 -43.83 -42.02 15.70
N VAL A 6 -42.80 -41.40 16.28
CA VAL A 6 -42.94 -40.58 17.50
C VAL A 6 -42.05 -39.34 17.42
N SER A 7 -42.69 -38.18 17.59
CA SER A 7 -42.07 -36.88 17.92
C SER A 7 -41.77 -36.79 19.42
N PHE A 8 -40.67 -36.13 19.81
CA PHE A 8 -40.39 -35.63 21.16
C PHE A 8 -39.78 -34.23 21.00
N ARG A 9 -40.31 -33.10 21.50
CA ARG A 9 -40.60 -32.62 22.88
C ARG A 9 -39.43 -32.68 23.87
N GLU A 10 -38.96 -31.49 24.28
CA GLU A 10 -38.19 -31.22 25.51
C GLU A 10 -39.01 -31.56 26.78
N PRO A 11 -38.34 -31.91 27.91
CA PRO A 11 -38.37 -31.04 29.11
C PRO A 11 -37.10 -31.12 30.02
N VAL A 12 -36.55 -30.01 30.56
CA VAL A 12 -36.76 -29.32 31.88
C VAL A 12 -35.94 -29.84 33.10
N PHE A 13 -34.99 -28.98 33.54
CA PHE A 13 -34.55 -28.50 34.89
C PHE A 13 -34.04 -29.42 36.03
N LEU A 14 -32.97 -28.96 36.72
CA LEU A 14 -33.03 -28.43 38.11
C LEU A 14 -31.68 -27.88 38.68
N GLY A 15 -31.79 -26.69 39.30
CA GLY A 15 -30.95 -26.20 40.43
C GLY A 15 -29.71 -25.37 40.07
N SER A 16 -29.29 -24.31 40.77
CA SER A 16 -29.87 -23.47 41.82
C SER A 16 -28.94 -22.25 42.00
N ARG A 17 -29.54 -21.06 42.16
CA ARG A 17 -29.12 -19.91 42.99
C ARG A 17 -27.65 -19.38 43.02
N THR A 18 -27.59 -18.08 42.71
CA THR A 18 -26.92 -16.95 43.42
C THR A 18 -25.39 -16.78 43.39
N GLU A 19 -25.02 -15.62 42.81
CA GLU A 19 -23.97 -14.63 43.17
C GLU A 19 -22.78 -15.05 44.04
N LEU A 20 -21.56 -14.71 43.57
CA LEU A 20 -20.63 -13.84 44.31
C LEU A 20 -19.34 -13.53 43.53
N SER A 21 -18.82 -12.33 43.78
CA SER A 21 -17.55 -11.81 43.33
C SER A 21 -16.34 -12.48 43.99
N SER A 22 -15.16 -12.27 43.37
CA SER A 22 -13.83 -12.17 43.99
C SER A 22 -13.02 -13.45 44.28
N SER A 23 -11.93 -13.59 43.51
CA SER A 23 -10.52 -13.61 43.99
C SER A 23 -9.86 -14.92 44.51
N ILE A 24 -8.69 -15.24 43.90
CA ILE A 24 -7.44 -15.86 44.46
C ILE A 24 -7.47 -17.41 44.65
N PHE A 25 -6.53 -18.25 44.19
CA PHE A 25 -5.09 -18.44 44.52
C PHE A 25 -4.39 -19.27 43.41
N LEU A 26 -3.11 -19.05 43.06
CA LEU A 26 -1.98 -19.60 43.79
C LEU A 26 -0.69 -18.78 43.61
N ARG A 27 -0.08 -18.45 44.76
CA ARG A 27 1.29 -17.94 44.93
C ARG A 27 2.28 -19.11 44.93
N SER A 28 3.51 -18.84 44.49
CA SER A 28 4.71 -19.20 45.26
C SER A 28 5.84 -18.21 44.95
N ALA A 29 6.21 -17.44 45.97
CA ALA A 29 7.36 -16.55 45.95
C ALA A 29 7.93 -16.43 47.37
N LEU A 30 9.26 -16.59 47.43
CA LEU A 30 10.24 -16.05 48.39
C LEU A 30 10.37 -16.69 49.78
N GLY A 31 11.59 -17.18 50.02
CA GLY A 31 12.24 -17.28 51.33
C GLY A 31 13.33 -16.21 51.46
N GLU A 32 13.43 -15.70 52.68
CA GLU A 32 14.16 -14.56 53.23
C GLU A 32 15.70 -14.54 53.05
N ILE A 33 16.32 -13.37 53.27
CA ILE A 33 17.18 -13.04 54.43
C ILE A 33 17.39 -11.51 54.54
N GLY A 34 16.95 -10.93 55.67
CA GLY A 34 17.81 -10.24 56.64
C GLY A 34 18.34 -8.82 56.40
N SER A 35 17.63 -7.86 57.00
CA SER A 35 17.98 -6.53 57.56
C SER A 35 19.46 -6.10 57.76
N SER A 36 19.76 -4.82 57.53
CA SER A 36 20.11 -3.85 58.60
C SER A 36 20.27 -2.42 58.06
N ALA A 37 19.85 -1.46 58.89
CA ALA A 37 19.83 -0.02 58.63
C ALA A 37 21.20 0.63 58.82
N ASN A 38 21.47 1.73 58.11
CA ASN A 38 22.18 2.88 58.68
C ASN A 38 21.96 4.18 57.89
N MET A 39 21.87 5.26 58.67
CA MET A 39 21.77 6.68 58.32
C MET A 39 23.00 7.25 57.57
N ILE A 40 22.87 8.53 57.19
CA ILE A 40 23.89 9.53 56.79
C ILE A 40 23.94 9.67 55.26
N GLY A 41 23.84 10.84 54.61
CA GLY A 41 23.74 12.24 55.00
C GLY A 41 23.91 13.07 53.71
N PHE A 42 23.16 14.15 53.56
CA PHE A 42 23.32 15.09 52.45
C PHE A 42 24.68 15.78 52.50
N GLN A 43 25.43 15.80 51.40
CA GLN A 43 26.38 16.88 51.14
C GLN A 43 26.48 17.18 49.63
N ARG A 44 26.02 18.39 49.28
CA ARG A 44 26.35 19.11 48.05
C ARG A 44 27.83 19.48 48.06
N VAL A 45 28.53 19.25 46.96
CA VAL A 45 29.74 20.00 46.63
C VAL A 45 29.61 20.55 45.22
N ARG A 46 29.61 21.89 45.12
CA ARG A 46 29.87 22.64 43.89
C ARG A 46 31.38 22.65 43.68
N THR A 47 31.84 22.40 42.46
CA THR A 47 33.12 22.94 41.99
C THR A 47 32.99 23.43 40.55
N THR A 48 33.73 24.51 40.33
CA THR A 48 33.74 25.50 39.25
C THR A 48 34.40 24.97 37.97
N TRP A 49 33.91 25.42 36.81
CA TRP A 49 34.56 25.23 35.51
C TRP A 49 35.36 26.47 35.11
N SER A 50 36.59 26.26 34.63
CA SER A 50 37.35 27.19 33.79
C SER A 50 37.84 26.45 32.53
N PRO A 51 37.87 27.06 31.34
CA PRO A 51 38.09 26.35 30.08
C PRO A 51 39.55 26.46 29.61
N GLN A 52 40.11 25.37 29.09
CA GLN A 52 41.05 25.30 27.95
C GLN A 52 41.74 23.92 27.91
N ALA A 53 41.62 23.23 26.78
CA ALA A 53 42.76 22.74 25.98
C ALA A 53 42.30 21.70 24.95
N TYR A 54 42.68 21.96 23.71
CA TYR A 54 42.74 21.02 22.59
C TYR A 54 43.49 19.73 22.96
N CYS A 55 43.01 18.58 22.46
CA CYS A 55 43.86 17.53 21.87
C CYS A 55 43.00 16.45 21.19
N GLN A 56 43.35 16.11 19.95
CA GLN A 56 42.90 14.89 19.27
C GLN A 56 43.34 13.62 20.00
N PRO A 57 42.70 12.47 19.73
CA PRO A 57 43.45 11.22 19.65
C PRO A 57 43.23 10.45 18.34
N SER A 58 44.37 10.23 17.69
CA SER A 58 44.83 9.09 16.91
C SER A 58 43.99 7.80 16.88
N LEU A 59 43.78 7.31 15.66
CA LEU A 59 43.52 5.91 15.30
C LEU A 59 44.64 4.99 15.81
N LYS A 60 44.31 4.00 16.66
CA LYS A 60 45.10 2.77 16.81
C LYS A 60 44.20 1.56 17.12
N SER A 61 44.48 0.49 16.36
CA SER A 61 44.21 -0.94 16.57
C SER A 61 42.75 -1.44 16.60
N LEU A 62 42.29 -1.97 15.47
CA LEU A 62 41.30 -3.05 15.40
C LEU A 62 42.03 -4.35 15.04
N SER A 63 42.19 -5.22 16.03
CA SER A 63 42.68 -6.58 15.87
C SER A 63 41.57 -7.49 15.35
N TYR A 64 41.89 -8.24 14.30
CA TYR A 64 41.06 -9.31 13.74
C TYR A 64 40.80 -10.41 14.78
N PHE A 65 39.54 -10.74 15.01
CA PHE A 65 39.13 -12.02 15.57
C PHE A 65 38.32 -12.78 14.53
N THR A 66 38.94 -13.80 13.94
CA THR A 66 38.26 -14.84 13.17
C THR A 66 37.59 -15.80 14.15
N GLY A 67 36.27 -15.64 14.34
CA GLY A 67 35.43 -16.55 15.11
C GLY A 67 34.36 -17.15 14.21
N THR A 68 34.36 -18.48 14.11
CA THR A 68 33.44 -19.33 13.35
C THR A 68 31.96 -19.02 13.60
N MET A 69 31.20 -18.84 12.52
CA MET A 69 29.74 -18.70 12.56
C MET A 69 29.06 -20.00 12.99
N VAL A 70 28.27 -19.94 14.06
CA VAL A 70 27.26 -20.94 14.44
C VAL A 70 25.88 -20.33 14.11
N PRO A 71 24.95 -21.07 13.48
CA PRO A 71 23.71 -20.48 12.98
C PRO A 71 22.72 -20.26 14.14
N TYR A 72 22.37 -19.01 14.41
CA TYR A 72 21.26 -18.69 15.30
C TYR A 72 19.94 -18.63 14.53
N SER A 73 18.93 -19.21 15.18
CA SER A 73 17.53 -19.41 14.77
C SER A 73 16.73 -18.09 14.66
N PRO A 74 15.53 -18.09 14.04
CA PRO A 74 14.80 -16.88 13.61
C PRO A 74 14.15 -16.03 14.73
N LEU A 75 14.62 -16.11 15.97
CA LEU A 75 13.97 -15.47 17.14
C LEU A 75 14.56 -14.12 17.55
N ALA A 76 15.54 -13.57 16.83
CA ALA A 76 16.21 -12.31 17.19
C ALA A 76 15.46 -11.02 16.79
N LEU A 77 14.34 -11.10 16.04
CA LEU A 77 13.59 -9.91 15.60
C LEU A 77 12.38 -9.54 16.48
N SER A 78 12.19 -10.23 17.60
CA SER A 78 11.18 -9.87 18.63
C SER A 78 11.58 -8.66 19.50
N ALA A 79 12.82 -8.16 19.39
CA ALA A 79 13.33 -7.08 20.22
C ALA A 79 12.98 -5.65 19.74
N TYR A 80 12.16 -5.48 18.69
CA TYR A 80 11.74 -4.15 18.21
C TYR A 80 10.48 -3.58 18.90
N ARG A 81 10.09 -4.14 20.05
CA ARG A 81 9.08 -3.54 20.92
C ARG A 81 9.70 -3.04 22.21
N THR A 82 9.53 -1.74 22.43
CA THR A 82 9.90 -0.94 23.61
C THR A 82 11.25 -0.25 23.51
N ILE A 83 11.32 0.74 22.62
CA ILE A 83 12.21 1.88 22.80
C ILE A 83 11.35 3.14 22.57
N LEU A 84 10.71 3.60 23.64
CA LEU A 84 10.24 4.98 23.73
C LEU A 84 11.47 5.82 24.08
N ILE A 85 12.15 6.42 23.10
CA ILE A 85 13.28 7.32 23.35
C ILE A 85 12.93 8.73 22.89
N ARG A 86 13.03 9.66 23.85
CA ARG A 86 13.18 11.08 23.62
C ARG A 86 14.68 11.35 23.44
N ASP A 87 15.10 11.74 22.24
CA ASP A 87 16.09 12.80 21.96
C ASP A 87 16.59 12.71 20.50
N SER A 88 16.89 13.88 19.90
CA SER A 88 17.15 14.06 18.47
C SER A 88 18.54 13.61 17.98
N GLU A 89 19.51 13.43 18.89
CA GLU A 89 20.87 13.00 18.52
C GLU A 89 20.96 11.49 18.26
N ASP A 90 20.18 10.69 19.00
CA ASP A 90 20.18 9.23 18.85
C ASP A 90 19.51 8.77 17.54
N GLU A 91 18.52 9.53 17.02
CA GLU A 91 17.96 9.29 15.69
C GLU A 91 18.99 9.54 14.58
N ALA A 92 19.83 10.56 14.72
CA ALA A 92 20.88 10.87 13.74
C ALA A 92 21.95 9.76 13.73
N ILE A 93 22.37 9.28 14.90
CA ILE A 93 23.33 8.18 15.03
C ILE A 93 22.74 6.88 14.45
N MET A 94 21.50 6.53 14.80
CA MET A 94 20.83 5.34 14.25
C MET A 94 20.62 5.44 12.74
N ARG A 95 20.31 6.63 12.21
CA ARG A 95 20.22 6.88 10.77
C ARG A 95 21.57 6.70 10.10
N ASP A 96 22.65 7.25 10.66
CA ASP A 96 23.99 7.17 10.07
C ASP A 96 24.52 5.72 10.11
N ILE A 97 24.25 4.98 11.18
CA ILE A 97 24.50 3.53 11.25
C ILE A 97 23.69 2.83 10.15
N PHE A 98 22.38 3.05 10.08
CA PHE A 98 21.53 2.42 9.07
C PHE A 98 22.01 2.72 7.65
N LEU A 99 22.34 3.98 7.33
CA LEU A 99 22.89 4.38 6.03
C LEU A 99 24.23 3.70 5.71
N ALA A 100 25.06 3.46 6.73
CA ALA A 100 26.34 2.76 6.56
C ALA A 100 26.16 1.26 6.31
N VAL A 101 25.22 0.59 6.98
CA VAL A 101 25.02 -0.85 6.83
C VAL A 101 24.03 -1.20 5.72
N TYR A 102 23.10 -0.32 5.38
CA TYR A 102 22.00 -0.61 4.44
C TYR A 102 22.48 -1.01 3.05
N PRO A 103 23.45 -0.35 2.39
CA PRO A 103 23.94 -0.78 1.08
C PRO A 103 24.55 -2.18 1.12
N THR A 104 25.33 -2.48 2.16
CA THR A 104 25.96 -3.78 2.37
C THR A 104 24.93 -4.86 2.67
N LEU A 105 23.97 -4.58 3.56
CA LEU A 105 22.85 -5.45 3.87
C LEU A 105 22.01 -5.74 2.63
N LEU A 106 21.65 -4.71 1.86
CA LEU A 106 20.90 -4.84 0.62
C LEU A 106 21.66 -5.67 -0.41
N THR A 107 22.97 -5.49 -0.51
CA THR A 107 23.83 -6.31 -1.39
C THR A 107 23.81 -7.78 -0.97
N VAL A 108 23.97 -8.08 0.33
CA VAL A 108 23.92 -9.45 0.86
C VAL A 108 22.53 -10.08 0.66
N LEU A 109 21.46 -9.32 0.92
CA LEU A 109 20.08 -9.77 0.69
C LEU A 109 19.81 -10.02 -0.80
N SER A 110 20.32 -9.16 -1.69
CA SER A 110 20.14 -9.29 -3.14
C SER A 110 20.78 -10.57 -3.69
N GLN A 111 21.92 -11.01 -3.14
CA GLN A 111 22.54 -12.30 -3.49
C GLN A 111 21.69 -13.51 -3.09
N SER A 112 20.70 -13.31 -2.21
CA SER A 112 19.78 -14.33 -1.70
C SER A 112 18.34 -14.16 -2.20
N ASN A 113 18.09 -13.29 -3.19
CA ASN A 113 16.75 -12.88 -3.66
C ASN A 113 15.85 -12.28 -2.55
N TYR A 114 16.44 -11.68 -1.52
CA TYR A 114 15.72 -10.92 -0.50
C TYR A 114 15.90 -9.42 -0.71
N THR A 115 14.95 -8.65 -0.22
CA THR A 115 14.98 -7.18 -0.18
C THR A 115 14.08 -6.68 0.95
N ILE A 116 14.04 -5.37 1.19
CA ILE A 116 13.20 -4.74 2.20
C ILE A 116 12.24 -3.78 1.52
N PHE A 117 10.94 -3.99 1.70
CA PHE A 117 9.89 -3.08 1.19
C PHE A 117 9.06 -2.53 2.34
N PRO A 118 8.70 -1.24 2.32
CA PRO A 118 7.70 -0.72 3.22
C PRO A 118 6.30 -1.06 2.70
N ASN A 119 5.32 -1.15 3.60
CA ASN A 119 3.91 -1.06 3.21
C ASN A 119 3.48 0.39 2.98
N ASP A 120 2.19 0.60 2.71
CA ASP A 120 1.59 1.94 2.52
C ASP A 120 1.70 2.85 3.77
N GLU A 121 2.01 2.29 4.94
CA GLU A 121 2.22 3.03 6.20
C GLU A 121 3.71 3.24 6.54
N GLY A 122 4.63 2.82 5.66
CA GLY A 122 6.07 2.94 5.87
C GLY A 122 6.70 1.82 6.70
N VAL A 123 5.93 0.82 7.12
CA VAL A 123 6.43 -0.30 7.93
C VAL A 123 7.27 -1.24 7.06
N PRO A 124 8.56 -1.47 7.38
CA PRO A 124 9.44 -2.32 6.58
C PRO A 124 9.17 -3.81 6.78
N TYR A 125 9.27 -4.57 5.68
CA TYR A 125 9.16 -6.02 5.66
C TYR A 125 10.33 -6.62 4.89
N LEU A 126 10.90 -7.71 5.42
CA LEU A 126 11.84 -8.55 4.68
C LEU A 126 11.06 -9.38 3.66
N VAL A 127 11.35 -9.16 2.39
CA VAL A 127 10.62 -9.73 1.26
C VAL A 127 11.53 -10.65 0.46
N LYS A 128 11.05 -11.86 0.17
CA LYS A 128 11.67 -12.77 -0.79
C LYS A 128 11.06 -12.58 -2.18
N LEU A 129 11.88 -12.16 -3.13
CA LEU A 129 11.54 -12.05 -4.54
C LEU A 129 11.71 -13.42 -5.20
N ASP A 130 10.62 -14.18 -5.21
CA ASP A 130 10.56 -15.49 -5.83
C ASP A 130 9.66 -15.40 -7.07
N ASP A 131 10.16 -15.78 -8.25
CA ASP A 131 9.38 -15.83 -9.50
C ASP A 131 8.99 -17.27 -9.90
N ASN A 132 9.19 -18.26 -9.03
CA ASN A 132 8.74 -19.64 -9.26
C ASN A 132 7.21 -19.70 -9.42
N PRO A 133 6.67 -20.63 -10.21
CA PRO A 133 5.22 -20.83 -10.31
C PRO A 133 4.57 -21.06 -8.94
N MET A 134 3.32 -20.61 -8.78
CA MET A 134 2.54 -20.92 -7.58
C MET A 134 2.30 -22.44 -7.49
N SER A 135 2.40 -22.98 -6.28
CA SER A 135 1.99 -24.35 -5.99
C SER A 135 0.47 -24.51 -6.14
N LEU A 136 0.00 -25.75 -6.34
CA LEU A 136 -1.43 -26.04 -6.45
C LEU A 136 -2.23 -25.52 -5.24
N LYS A 137 -1.68 -25.67 -4.02
CA LYS A 137 -2.28 -25.15 -2.79
C LYS A 137 -2.47 -23.62 -2.84
N GLN A 138 -1.44 -22.88 -3.27
CA GLN A 138 -1.51 -21.43 -3.42
C GLN A 138 -2.52 -21.01 -4.49
N ILE A 139 -2.62 -21.76 -5.59
CA ILE A 139 -3.62 -21.50 -6.65
C ILE A 139 -5.04 -21.68 -6.10
N THR A 140 -5.30 -22.76 -5.36
CA THR A 140 -6.60 -23.00 -4.72
C THR A 140 -6.94 -21.92 -3.69
N GLU A 141 -6.00 -21.58 -2.80
CA GLU A 141 -6.19 -20.51 -1.81
C GLU A 141 -6.44 -19.15 -2.48
N LEU A 142 -5.76 -18.86 -3.60
CA LEU A 142 -6.00 -17.66 -4.38
C LEU A 142 -7.42 -17.64 -4.99
N ALA A 143 -7.87 -18.77 -5.54
CA ALA A 143 -9.23 -18.89 -6.09
C ALA A 143 -10.30 -18.65 -5.01
N ASP A 144 -10.13 -19.18 -3.81
CA ASP A 144 -11.08 -18.95 -2.71
C ASP A 144 -11.06 -17.51 -2.19
N ASN A 145 -9.90 -16.86 -2.24
CA ASN A 145 -9.73 -15.51 -1.72
C ASN A 145 -10.07 -14.42 -2.73
N VAL A 146 -10.00 -14.69 -4.04
CA VAL A 146 -10.37 -13.68 -5.05
C VAL A 146 -11.86 -13.37 -5.00
N ASP A 147 -12.70 -14.36 -4.69
CA ASP A 147 -14.15 -14.19 -4.51
C ASP A 147 -14.53 -13.35 -3.27
N LYS A 148 -13.57 -13.11 -2.37
CA LYS A 148 -13.72 -12.22 -1.21
C LYS A 148 -13.33 -10.78 -1.54
N THR A 149 -12.92 -10.49 -2.78
CA THR A 149 -12.71 -9.13 -3.26
C THR A 149 -14.04 -8.38 -3.22
N THR A 150 -14.07 -7.20 -2.63
CA THR A 150 -15.31 -6.41 -2.53
C THR A 150 -15.30 -5.24 -3.51
N PHE A 151 -16.48 -4.94 -4.05
CA PHE A 151 -16.71 -3.81 -4.94
C PHE A 151 -17.65 -2.82 -4.26
N THR A 152 -17.10 -1.81 -3.59
CA THR A 152 -17.91 -0.88 -2.79
C THR A 152 -18.25 0.38 -3.59
N LEU A 153 -19.53 0.59 -3.88
CA LEU A 153 -20.04 1.78 -4.57
C LEU A 153 -20.24 2.96 -3.60
N TYR A 154 -19.63 4.08 -3.98
CA TYR A 154 -19.84 5.39 -3.40
C TYR A 154 -20.37 6.35 -4.47
N THR A 155 -21.31 7.20 -4.05
CA THR A 155 -21.88 8.28 -4.86
C THR A 155 -22.01 9.52 -3.98
N GLN A 156 -22.41 10.66 -4.56
CA GLN A 156 -22.69 11.86 -3.78
C GLN A 156 -23.78 11.66 -2.70
N ASN A 157 -24.67 10.67 -2.88
CA ASN A 157 -25.76 10.35 -1.96
C ASN A 157 -25.34 9.40 -0.82
N ASN A 158 -24.15 8.80 -0.89
CA ASN A 158 -23.65 7.87 0.12
C ASN A 158 -22.11 7.95 0.24
N ARG A 159 -21.58 9.19 0.35
CA ARG A 159 -20.14 9.48 0.27
C ARG A 159 -19.28 8.72 1.29
N TYR A 160 -19.82 8.52 2.50
CA TYR A 160 -19.10 7.88 3.61
C TYR A 160 -19.56 6.44 3.87
N ASN A 161 -20.78 6.09 3.46
CA ASN A 161 -21.39 4.80 3.71
C ASN A 161 -21.61 4.06 2.38
N GLY A 162 -20.54 3.46 1.88
CA GLY A 162 -20.54 2.72 0.63
C GLY A 162 -21.53 1.55 0.63
N ARG A 163 -21.95 1.12 -0.57
CA ARG A 163 -22.79 -0.07 -0.76
C ARG A 163 -22.05 -1.10 -1.57
N ASN A 164 -21.93 -2.32 -1.04
CA ASN A 164 -21.27 -3.41 -1.76
C ASN A 164 -22.13 -3.83 -2.96
N LEU A 165 -21.50 -3.86 -4.12
CA LEU A 165 -22.01 -4.48 -5.34
C LEU A 165 -21.44 -5.89 -5.40
N ILE A 166 -22.31 -6.87 -5.63
CA ILE A 166 -21.96 -8.28 -5.63
C ILE A 166 -21.92 -8.77 -7.07
N LEU A 167 -20.80 -9.37 -7.46
CA LEU A 167 -20.64 -9.97 -8.78
C LEU A 167 -21.73 -11.02 -9.02
N ASN A 168 -22.38 -10.96 -10.18
CA ASN A 168 -23.48 -11.83 -10.58
C ASN A 168 -24.79 -11.67 -9.79
N ASP A 169 -24.91 -10.66 -8.93
CA ASP A 169 -26.17 -10.32 -8.25
C ASP A 169 -26.67 -8.94 -8.67
N VAL A 170 -27.64 -8.92 -9.59
CA VAL A 170 -28.24 -7.69 -10.11
C VAL A 170 -29.03 -6.94 -9.03
N ASN A 171 -29.53 -7.63 -8.00
CA ASN A 171 -30.29 -6.99 -6.93
C ASN A 171 -29.39 -6.10 -6.07
N SER A 172 -28.14 -6.50 -5.82
CA SER A 172 -27.15 -5.65 -5.15
C SER A 172 -26.99 -4.28 -5.82
N ILE A 173 -27.07 -4.23 -7.16
CA ILE A 173 -26.99 -3.00 -7.95
C ILE A 173 -28.29 -2.21 -7.85
N LYS A 174 -29.45 -2.86 -8.02
CA LYS A 174 -30.77 -2.21 -7.95
C LYS A 174 -31.06 -1.58 -6.58
N GLN A 175 -30.53 -2.17 -5.51
CA GLN A 175 -30.68 -1.69 -4.13
C GLN A 175 -29.63 -0.63 -3.74
N SER A 176 -28.73 -0.27 -4.67
CA SER A 176 -27.69 0.72 -4.46
C SER A 176 -28.05 2.08 -5.09
N ASN A 177 -27.14 3.04 -4.98
CA ASN A 177 -27.26 4.34 -5.64
C ASN A 177 -26.68 4.37 -7.07
N TRP A 178 -26.49 3.20 -7.69
CA TRP A 178 -25.95 3.08 -9.04
C TRP A 178 -26.77 3.87 -10.07
N ASP A 179 -26.10 4.63 -10.94
CA ASP A 179 -26.72 5.32 -12.06
C ASP A 179 -25.87 5.13 -13.31
N SER A 180 -26.36 4.35 -14.27
CA SER A 180 -25.67 3.99 -15.51
C SER A 180 -25.33 5.18 -16.41
N ARG A 181 -25.99 6.33 -16.20
CA ARG A 181 -25.74 7.55 -16.98
C ARG A 181 -24.48 8.27 -16.51
N ARG A 182 -23.99 8.00 -15.30
CA ARG A 182 -22.85 8.69 -14.68
C ARG A 182 -21.51 8.08 -15.10
N GLN A 183 -20.45 8.86 -14.96
CA GLN A 183 -19.08 8.34 -15.09
C GLN A 183 -18.84 7.28 -14.01
N THR A 184 -18.18 6.19 -14.39
CA THR A 184 -17.79 5.12 -13.45
C THR A 184 -16.28 5.12 -13.28
N ILE A 185 -15.84 5.35 -12.06
CA ILE A 185 -14.44 5.40 -11.66
C ILE A 185 -14.18 4.21 -10.75
N ILE A 186 -13.32 3.31 -11.17
CA ILE A 186 -12.87 2.17 -10.38
C ILE A 186 -11.50 2.50 -9.80
N VAL A 187 -11.32 2.30 -8.50
CA VAL A 187 -10.06 2.58 -7.78
C VAL A 187 -9.63 1.34 -7.03
N THR A 188 -8.35 0.95 -7.13
CA THR A 188 -7.79 -0.21 -6.43
C THR A 188 -6.43 0.10 -5.78
N HIS A 189 -6.18 -0.51 -4.63
CA HIS A 189 -4.98 -0.33 -3.82
C HIS A 189 -3.85 -1.33 -4.18
N GLY A 190 -2.70 -1.19 -3.53
CA GLY A 190 -1.51 -2.03 -3.68
C GLY A 190 -1.34 -3.12 -2.62
N TRP A 191 -0.09 -3.55 -2.44
CA TRP A 191 0.33 -4.55 -1.46
C TRP A 191 0.20 -4.03 -0.02
N ASN A 192 -0.22 -4.90 0.90
CA ASN A 192 -0.36 -4.61 2.33
C ASN A 192 -1.15 -3.32 2.60
N SER A 193 -2.31 -3.22 1.94
CA SER A 193 -3.21 -2.08 1.92
C SER A 193 -4.67 -2.53 1.84
N ALA A 194 -5.60 -1.59 1.87
CA ALA A 194 -7.03 -1.87 1.82
C ALA A 194 -7.80 -0.74 1.13
N GLY A 195 -9.03 -1.03 0.71
CA GLY A 195 -9.93 -0.06 0.07
C GLY A 195 -10.31 1.12 0.99
N THR A 196 -10.12 0.99 2.30
CA THR A 196 -10.36 2.03 3.30
C THR A 196 -9.20 2.99 3.51
N LYS A 197 -8.03 2.74 2.90
CA LYS A 197 -6.81 3.57 3.06
C LYS A 197 -6.80 4.78 2.13
N GLN A 198 -5.92 5.75 2.42
CA GLN A 198 -5.81 7.03 1.70
C GLN A 198 -5.61 6.88 0.19
N VAL A 199 -4.88 5.86 -0.23
CA VAL A 199 -4.71 5.47 -1.64
C VAL A 199 -6.03 5.38 -2.41
N CYS A 200 -7.10 4.94 -1.76
CA CYS A 200 -8.44 4.84 -2.33
C CYS A 200 -9.34 6.02 -1.93
N THR A 201 -9.32 6.41 -0.65
CA THR A 201 -10.28 7.38 -0.12
C THR A 201 -10.05 8.80 -0.62
N LEU A 202 -8.79 9.22 -0.84
CA LEU A 202 -8.49 10.55 -1.39
C LEU A 202 -9.04 10.71 -2.81
N ILE A 203 -8.86 9.70 -3.65
CA ILE A 203 -9.37 9.70 -5.04
C ILE A 203 -10.89 9.68 -5.04
N ARG A 204 -11.52 8.83 -4.20
CA ARG A 204 -12.98 8.80 -4.03
C ARG A 204 -13.52 10.17 -3.65
N ASP A 205 -12.94 10.78 -2.62
CA ASP A 205 -13.44 12.04 -2.07
C ASP A 205 -13.26 13.17 -3.08
N ALA A 206 -12.15 13.18 -3.83
CA ALA A 206 -11.90 14.15 -4.90
C ALA A 206 -12.96 14.07 -6.00
N TYR A 207 -13.27 12.88 -6.53
CA TYR A 207 -14.31 12.72 -7.55
C TYR A 207 -15.71 13.09 -7.02
N LEU A 208 -16.08 12.61 -5.83
CA LEU A 208 -17.39 12.88 -5.25
C LEU A 208 -17.58 14.37 -4.86
N LYS A 209 -16.48 15.11 -4.69
CA LYS A 209 -16.52 16.56 -4.46
C LYS A 209 -16.94 17.34 -5.72
N ILE A 210 -16.50 16.91 -6.91
CA ILE A 210 -16.65 17.71 -8.14
C ILE A 210 -17.73 17.20 -9.10
N SER A 211 -18.13 15.93 -9.01
CA SER A 211 -19.03 15.33 -9.99
C SER A 211 -19.98 14.30 -9.40
N ASN A 212 -21.14 14.16 -10.07
CA ASN A 212 -22.06 13.06 -9.86
C ASN A 212 -21.53 11.81 -10.58
N SER A 213 -20.70 11.04 -9.88
CA SER A 213 -20.08 9.83 -10.41
C SER A 213 -20.44 8.59 -9.59
N ASN A 214 -20.28 7.42 -10.21
CA ASN A 214 -20.19 6.14 -9.51
C ASN A 214 -18.70 5.91 -9.21
N VAL A 215 -18.28 6.00 -7.95
CA VAL A 215 -16.92 5.61 -7.56
C VAL A 215 -16.98 4.24 -6.91
N ILE A 216 -16.29 3.27 -7.50
CA ILE A 216 -16.23 1.90 -6.99
C ILE A 216 -14.82 1.66 -6.47
N ILE A 217 -14.72 1.36 -5.17
CA ILE A 217 -13.48 0.90 -4.57
C ILE A 217 -13.42 -0.62 -4.66
N VAL A 218 -12.34 -1.12 -5.26
CA VAL A 218 -11.98 -2.54 -5.24
C VAL A 218 -11.12 -2.78 -4.02
N ASP A 219 -11.62 -3.57 -3.09
CA ASP A 219 -10.86 -4.00 -1.92
C ASP A 219 -10.52 -5.48 -2.07
N TRP A 220 -9.23 -5.75 -2.29
CA TRP A 220 -8.66 -7.08 -2.43
C TRP A 220 -7.70 -7.40 -1.26
N SER A 221 -7.89 -6.74 -0.11
CA SER A 221 -7.01 -6.86 1.08
C SER A 221 -6.84 -8.29 1.59
N THR A 222 -7.83 -9.15 1.37
CA THR A 222 -7.75 -10.59 1.71
C THR A 222 -6.54 -11.27 1.08
N ILE A 223 -6.16 -10.84 -0.13
CA ILE A 223 -4.95 -11.30 -0.82
C ILE A 223 -3.79 -10.33 -0.57
N ALA A 224 -4.06 -9.02 -0.66
CA ALA A 224 -3.01 -8.00 -0.62
C ALA A 224 -2.22 -7.94 0.70
N ASN A 225 -2.85 -8.29 1.83
CA ASN A 225 -2.22 -8.24 3.16
C ASN A 225 -1.38 -9.48 3.49
N ASN A 226 -1.19 -10.39 2.54
CA ASN A 226 -0.21 -11.45 2.70
C ASN A 226 1.21 -10.86 2.70
N ILE A 227 1.97 -11.12 3.76
CA ILE A 227 3.34 -10.63 3.94
C ILE A 227 4.31 -11.15 2.87
N ILE A 228 3.95 -12.25 2.19
CA ILE A 228 4.75 -12.83 1.12
C ILE A 228 4.44 -12.10 -0.18
N TYR A 229 5.12 -10.97 -0.40
CA TYR A 229 4.96 -10.11 -1.58
C TYR A 229 4.92 -10.89 -2.91
N SER A 230 5.79 -11.89 -3.09
CA SER A 230 5.84 -12.66 -4.34
C SER A 230 4.56 -13.44 -4.63
N GLN A 231 3.84 -13.90 -3.60
CA GLN A 231 2.52 -14.52 -3.79
C GLN A 231 1.48 -13.48 -4.18
N VAL A 232 1.52 -12.31 -3.55
CA VAL A 232 0.60 -11.21 -3.88
C VAL A 232 0.84 -10.69 -5.30
N ALA A 233 2.09 -10.46 -5.69
CA ALA A 233 2.45 -10.06 -7.04
C ALA A 233 1.95 -11.08 -8.08
N LYS A 234 2.10 -12.39 -7.83
CA LYS A 234 1.60 -13.45 -8.72
C LYS A 234 0.07 -13.55 -8.79
N SER A 235 -0.63 -13.00 -7.79
CA SER A 235 -2.10 -12.96 -7.79
C SER A 235 -2.70 -11.88 -8.67
N VAL A 236 -1.92 -10.85 -9.03
CA VAL A 236 -2.38 -9.67 -9.78
C VAL A 236 -3.18 -10.01 -11.04
N PRO A 237 -2.75 -10.92 -11.93
CA PRO A 237 -3.55 -11.28 -13.10
C PRO A 237 -4.91 -11.88 -12.74
N THR A 238 -4.99 -12.72 -11.70
CA THR A 238 -6.25 -13.31 -11.23
C THR A 238 -7.20 -12.25 -10.68
N VAL A 239 -6.69 -11.31 -9.88
CA VAL A 239 -7.49 -10.19 -9.35
C VAL A 239 -7.96 -9.28 -10.50
N ALA A 240 -7.10 -8.99 -11.48
CA ALA A 240 -7.46 -8.20 -12.66
C ALA A 240 -8.57 -8.86 -13.48
N ASN A 241 -8.49 -10.16 -13.71
CA ASN A 241 -9.56 -10.92 -14.39
C ASN A 241 -10.87 -10.85 -13.60
N HIS A 242 -10.83 -10.91 -12.27
CA HIS A 242 -12.02 -10.79 -11.42
C HIS A 242 -12.64 -9.38 -11.50
N VAL A 243 -11.82 -8.32 -11.47
CA VAL A 243 -12.28 -6.95 -11.69
C VAL A 243 -12.88 -6.76 -13.08
N ALA A 244 -12.26 -7.33 -14.12
CA ALA A 244 -12.80 -7.30 -15.48
C ALA A 244 -14.14 -8.05 -15.60
N ALA A 245 -14.28 -9.21 -14.94
CA ALA A 245 -15.53 -9.94 -14.87
C ALA A 245 -16.64 -9.08 -14.22
N PHE A 246 -16.32 -8.37 -13.14
CA PHE A 246 -17.25 -7.43 -12.51
C PHE A 246 -17.65 -6.26 -13.41
N VAL A 247 -16.71 -5.65 -14.13
CA VAL A 247 -17.03 -4.62 -15.13
C VAL A 247 -17.93 -5.16 -16.23
N ASN A 248 -17.65 -6.35 -16.74
CA ASN A 248 -18.46 -6.99 -17.78
C ASN A 248 -19.87 -7.35 -17.29
N PHE A 249 -20.00 -7.76 -16.03
CA PHE A 249 -21.29 -7.93 -15.37
C PHE A 249 -22.10 -6.62 -15.32
N LEU A 250 -21.46 -5.50 -14.92
CA LEU A 250 -22.12 -4.18 -14.94
C LEU A 250 -22.52 -3.73 -16.35
N ARG A 251 -21.71 -4.04 -17.38
CA ARG A 251 -22.05 -3.75 -18.78
C ARG A 251 -23.29 -4.53 -19.21
N ALA A 252 -23.31 -5.82 -18.94
CA ALA A 252 -24.38 -6.73 -19.37
C ALA A 252 -25.71 -6.48 -18.62
N HIS A 253 -25.65 -6.15 -17.32
CA HIS A 253 -26.84 -6.14 -16.46
C HIS A 253 -27.15 -4.82 -15.77
N ALA A 254 -26.24 -3.84 -15.81
CA ALA A 254 -26.39 -2.55 -15.12
C ALA A 254 -26.31 -1.34 -16.07
N GLY A 255 -26.20 -1.57 -17.38
CA GLY A 255 -26.14 -0.51 -18.39
C GLY A 255 -24.86 0.32 -18.36
N LEU A 256 -23.76 -0.17 -17.76
CA LEU A 256 -22.48 0.52 -17.78
C LEU A 256 -22.03 0.74 -19.22
N GLN A 257 -21.83 2.01 -19.59
CA GLN A 257 -21.23 2.40 -20.86
C GLN A 257 -19.71 2.42 -20.71
N THR A 258 -18.99 1.57 -21.46
CA THR A 258 -17.52 1.52 -21.41
C THR A 258 -16.87 2.88 -21.70
N SER A 259 -17.47 3.71 -22.58
CA SER A 259 -17.00 5.06 -22.89
C SER A 259 -16.96 6.02 -21.68
N LYS A 260 -17.57 5.65 -20.56
CA LYS A 260 -17.61 6.41 -19.30
C LYS A 260 -16.77 5.77 -18.19
N LEU A 261 -15.98 4.74 -18.52
CA LEU A 261 -15.18 3.99 -17.56
C LEU A 261 -13.78 4.60 -17.42
N LYS A 262 -13.34 4.71 -16.16
CA LYS A 262 -11.97 5.03 -15.77
C LYS A 262 -11.52 4.02 -14.73
N ILE A 263 -10.33 3.46 -14.89
CA ILE A 263 -9.75 2.50 -13.92
C ILE A 263 -8.44 3.06 -13.39
N ILE A 264 -8.32 3.14 -12.08
CA ILE A 264 -7.21 3.76 -11.38
C ILE A 264 -6.62 2.75 -10.42
N GLY A 265 -5.31 2.63 -10.38
CA GLY A 265 -4.64 1.72 -9.47
C GLY A 265 -3.28 2.22 -9.04
N HIS A 266 -2.92 1.93 -7.80
CA HIS A 266 -1.63 2.28 -7.22
C HIS A 266 -0.76 1.06 -6.94
N SER A 267 0.55 1.16 -7.13
CA SER A 267 1.50 0.08 -6.84
C SER A 267 1.15 -1.20 -7.61
N LEU A 268 0.96 -2.36 -6.95
CA LEU A 268 0.42 -3.58 -7.57
C LEU A 268 -0.97 -3.34 -8.21
N GLY A 269 -1.78 -2.47 -7.61
CA GLY A 269 -3.07 -2.04 -8.12
C GLY A 269 -2.99 -1.37 -9.49
N ALA A 270 -1.87 -0.71 -9.82
CA ALA A 270 -1.68 -0.11 -11.14
C ALA A 270 -1.66 -1.17 -12.25
N HIS A 271 -1.06 -2.33 -11.98
CA HIS A 271 -1.10 -3.48 -12.88
C HIS A 271 -2.49 -4.11 -12.93
N ILE A 272 -3.18 -4.21 -11.79
CA ILE A 272 -4.58 -4.65 -11.76
C ILE A 272 -5.44 -3.74 -12.65
N ALA A 273 -5.26 -2.42 -12.57
CA ALA A 273 -6.00 -1.45 -13.38
C ALA A 273 -5.76 -1.64 -14.89
N GLY A 274 -4.50 -1.71 -15.31
CA GLY A 274 -4.13 -1.94 -16.71
C GLY A 274 -4.64 -3.27 -17.25
N LEU A 275 -4.34 -4.38 -16.56
CA LEU A 275 -4.75 -5.71 -17.00
C LEU A 275 -6.29 -5.87 -17.01
N SER A 276 -7.00 -5.28 -16.04
CA SER A 276 -8.47 -5.27 -16.06
C SER A 276 -8.99 -4.51 -17.27
N ALA A 277 -8.41 -3.35 -17.60
CA ALA A 277 -8.80 -2.56 -18.76
C ALA A 277 -8.54 -3.30 -20.07
N ARG A 278 -7.41 -3.99 -20.20
CA ARG A 278 -7.09 -4.86 -21.33
C ARG A 278 -8.15 -5.94 -21.53
N GLU A 279 -8.53 -6.62 -20.45
CA GLU A 279 -9.53 -7.69 -20.49
C GLU A 279 -10.92 -7.18 -20.87
N VAL A 280 -11.37 -6.04 -20.30
CA VAL A 280 -12.61 -5.37 -20.69
C VAL A 280 -12.57 -4.90 -22.15
N SER A 281 -11.39 -4.46 -22.60
CA SER A 281 -11.15 -3.95 -23.95
C SER A 281 -11.29 -4.97 -25.06
N LYS A 282 -11.35 -6.27 -24.74
CA LYS A 282 -11.67 -7.33 -25.71
C LYS A 282 -13.06 -7.15 -26.34
N SER A 283 -14.00 -6.54 -25.62
CA SER A 283 -15.35 -6.26 -26.15
C SER A 283 -15.57 -4.79 -26.49
N SER A 284 -15.07 -3.88 -25.67
CA SER A 284 -15.21 -2.44 -25.88
C SER A 284 -14.06 -1.75 -25.17
N ARG A 285 -13.36 -0.88 -25.90
CA ARG A 285 -12.10 -0.29 -25.46
C ARG A 285 -12.31 0.67 -24.29
N VAL A 286 -11.55 0.47 -23.21
CA VAL A 286 -11.58 1.35 -22.03
C VAL A 286 -10.94 2.71 -22.38
N PRO A 287 -11.58 3.85 -22.06
CA PRO A 287 -11.04 5.17 -22.37
C PRO A 287 -9.76 5.52 -21.59
N GLU A 288 -9.79 5.35 -20.27
CA GLU A 288 -8.76 5.92 -19.40
C GLU A 288 -8.33 4.93 -18.31
N VAL A 289 -7.01 4.72 -18.23
CA VAL A 289 -6.34 4.06 -17.11
C VAL A 289 -5.36 5.05 -16.49
N ILE A 290 -5.36 5.12 -15.16
CA ILE A 290 -4.37 5.90 -14.41
C ILE A 290 -3.58 4.93 -13.53
N ALA A 291 -2.28 4.87 -13.78
CA ALA A 291 -1.35 3.96 -13.14
C ALA A 291 -0.45 4.77 -12.20
N LEU A 292 -0.73 4.69 -10.90
CA LEU A 292 -0.09 5.49 -9.86
C LEU A 292 1.12 4.74 -9.31
N ASP A 293 2.31 5.21 -9.68
CA ASP A 293 3.63 4.64 -9.36
C ASP A 293 3.65 3.09 -9.42
N PRO A 294 3.50 2.50 -10.62
CA PRO A 294 3.29 1.07 -10.77
C PRO A 294 4.45 0.27 -10.18
N ALA A 295 4.17 -0.80 -9.44
CA ALA A 295 5.20 -1.55 -8.74
C ALA A 295 6.28 -2.10 -9.71
N LYS A 296 7.55 -1.97 -9.34
CA LYS A 296 8.69 -2.52 -10.09
C LYS A 296 9.00 -3.98 -9.75
N PRO A 297 9.06 -4.40 -8.47
CA PRO A 297 9.54 -5.73 -8.13
C PRO A 297 8.63 -6.83 -8.69
N LEU A 298 9.21 -7.78 -9.42
CA LEU A 298 8.53 -8.85 -10.20
C LEU A 298 7.73 -8.39 -11.42
N PHE A 299 7.73 -7.09 -11.74
CA PHE A 299 7.07 -6.55 -12.94
C PHE A 299 8.04 -5.87 -13.92
N ASP A 300 9.26 -5.52 -13.47
CA ASP A 300 10.26 -4.81 -14.28
C ASP A 300 10.59 -5.52 -15.61
N SER A 301 10.71 -6.84 -15.58
CA SER A 301 10.99 -7.68 -16.76
C SER A 301 9.75 -8.15 -17.52
N LYS A 302 8.54 -7.84 -17.03
CA LYS A 302 7.29 -8.32 -17.64
C LYS A 302 6.95 -7.55 -18.90
N ASN A 303 6.33 -8.22 -19.86
CA ASN A 303 5.96 -7.65 -21.16
C ASN A 303 4.55 -7.03 -21.13
N PRO A 304 4.14 -6.31 -22.19
CA PRO A 304 2.76 -5.88 -22.36
C PRO A 304 1.77 -7.05 -22.20
N GLY A 305 0.79 -6.92 -21.31
CA GLY A 305 -0.19 -7.97 -20.96
C GLY A 305 0.16 -8.81 -19.75
N GLU A 306 1.37 -8.65 -19.21
CA GLU A 306 1.79 -9.22 -17.93
C GLU A 306 1.92 -8.14 -16.84
N ARG A 307 1.92 -6.87 -17.25
CA ARG A 307 1.91 -5.66 -16.42
C ARG A 307 1.10 -4.57 -17.12
N VAL A 308 0.92 -3.44 -16.44
CA VAL A 308 0.35 -2.23 -17.05
C VAL A 308 1.19 -1.79 -18.26
N ASP A 309 0.51 -1.46 -19.35
CA ASP A 309 1.10 -1.03 -20.60
C ASP A 309 0.16 -0.10 -21.40
N LYS A 310 0.73 0.76 -22.24
CA LYS A 310 0.02 1.71 -23.12
C LYS A 310 -1.05 1.08 -23.99
N THR A 311 -0.94 -0.22 -24.27
CA THR A 311 -1.91 -0.98 -25.07
C THR A 311 -3.18 -1.37 -24.33
N ASP A 312 -3.27 -1.14 -23.01
CA ASP A 312 -4.38 -1.62 -22.18
C ASP A 312 -5.67 -0.77 -22.29
N ALA A 313 -5.56 0.50 -22.68
CA ALA A 313 -6.68 1.45 -22.83
C ALA A 313 -6.45 2.41 -24.00
N ASN A 314 -7.35 3.38 -24.23
CA ASN A 314 -7.11 4.47 -25.20
C ASN A 314 -6.04 5.43 -24.69
N ASN A 315 -6.12 5.80 -23.41
CA ASN A 315 -5.11 6.59 -22.73
C ASN A 315 -4.75 5.88 -21.42
N VAL A 316 -3.47 5.56 -21.28
CA VAL A 316 -2.87 5.05 -20.04
C VAL A 316 -1.91 6.14 -19.55
N GLN A 317 -2.28 6.83 -18.48
CA GLN A 317 -1.41 7.83 -17.87
C GLN A 317 -0.71 7.22 -16.65
N VAL A 318 0.62 7.27 -16.65
CA VAL A 318 1.44 6.79 -15.54
C VAL A 318 1.98 7.99 -14.77
N ILE A 319 1.95 7.92 -13.44
CA ILE A 319 2.51 8.96 -12.56
C ILE A 319 3.63 8.32 -11.74
N HIS A 320 4.87 8.67 -12.06
CA HIS A 320 6.06 8.17 -11.41
C HIS A 320 6.48 9.09 -10.27
N THR A 321 6.56 8.53 -9.07
CA THR A 321 6.98 9.27 -7.86
C THR A 321 8.05 8.55 -7.05
N CYS A 322 8.24 7.24 -7.22
CA CYS A 322 9.32 6.44 -6.62
C CYS A 322 10.01 5.53 -7.65
N ALA A 323 10.25 6.07 -8.86
CA ALA A 323 10.82 5.35 -9.99
C ALA A 323 12.20 4.73 -9.67
N GLY A 324 12.33 3.44 -9.98
CA GLY A 324 13.57 2.69 -9.86
C GLY A 324 13.77 2.02 -8.50
N LEU A 325 13.01 2.43 -7.47
CA LEU A 325 13.01 1.83 -6.13
C LEU A 325 11.77 0.94 -5.94
N LEU A 326 10.61 1.53 -5.64
CA LEU A 326 9.34 0.79 -5.53
C LEU A 326 8.55 0.84 -6.84
N GLY A 327 8.59 1.98 -7.53
CA GLY A 327 7.90 2.21 -8.80
C GLY A 327 8.76 1.86 -10.03
N LEU A 328 8.11 1.55 -11.16
CA LEU A 328 8.79 1.38 -12.45
C LEU A 328 9.51 2.67 -12.85
N ASP A 329 10.68 2.52 -13.47
CA ASP A 329 11.50 3.58 -14.08
C ASP A 329 11.43 3.55 -15.62
N LYS A 330 10.34 2.99 -16.16
CA LYS A 330 10.12 2.80 -17.60
C LYS A 330 8.86 3.53 -18.04
N ASP A 331 8.91 4.09 -19.24
CA ASP A 331 7.73 4.60 -19.94
C ASP A 331 6.84 3.42 -20.34
N VAL A 332 5.75 3.24 -19.61
CA VAL A 332 4.79 2.15 -19.84
C VAL A 332 3.40 2.68 -20.18
N GLY A 333 3.20 3.99 -20.16
CA GLY A 333 1.95 4.65 -20.52
C GLY A 333 1.87 5.08 -21.98
N THR A 334 0.69 5.58 -22.35
CA THR A 334 0.57 6.50 -23.49
C THR A 334 1.22 7.85 -23.16
N SER A 335 1.21 8.22 -21.88
CA SER A 335 1.91 9.37 -21.30
C SER A 335 2.43 9.03 -19.91
N ASP A 336 3.66 9.43 -19.62
CA ASP A 336 4.34 9.10 -18.36
C ASP A 336 4.80 10.42 -17.71
N PHE A 337 4.35 10.68 -16.49
CA PHE A 337 4.61 11.91 -15.77
C PHE A 337 5.52 11.65 -14.57
N TYR A 338 6.71 12.23 -14.61
CA TYR A 338 7.75 12.11 -13.58
C TYR A 338 7.69 13.32 -12.64
N ALA A 339 7.19 13.10 -11.42
CA ALA A 339 7.08 14.15 -10.42
C ALA A 339 8.45 14.45 -9.81
N ASN A 340 8.92 15.69 -9.91
CA ASN A 340 10.20 16.14 -9.33
C ASN A 340 11.39 15.28 -9.76
N GLY A 341 11.40 14.81 -11.01
CA GLY A 341 12.41 13.87 -11.54
C GLY A 341 12.11 12.39 -11.24
N GLY A 342 10.94 12.09 -10.66
CA GLY A 342 10.33 10.78 -10.59
C GLY A 342 10.78 9.87 -9.45
N ARG A 343 11.85 10.21 -8.72
CA ARG A 343 12.44 9.32 -7.69
C ARG A 343 12.19 9.78 -6.26
N ASN A 344 12.50 11.04 -5.98
CA ASN A 344 12.41 11.63 -4.65
C ASN A 344 11.41 12.76 -4.68
N GLN A 345 10.58 12.87 -3.64
CA GLN A 345 9.52 13.85 -3.60
C GLN A 345 9.75 14.90 -2.51
N PRO A 346 9.47 16.19 -2.78
CA PRO A 346 9.50 17.22 -1.75
C PRO A 346 8.64 16.82 -0.54
N GLY A 347 9.18 17.03 0.66
CA GLY A 347 8.53 16.65 1.93
C GLY A 347 8.77 15.21 2.39
N CYS A 348 9.30 14.33 1.54
CA CYS A 348 9.67 12.95 1.92
C CYS A 348 11.11 12.89 2.45
N SER A 349 11.34 13.43 3.65
CA SER A 349 12.66 13.40 4.30
C SER A 349 12.93 12.03 4.92
N ASN A 350 14.16 11.54 4.84
CA ASN A 350 14.58 10.22 5.35
C ASN A 350 13.80 9.02 4.77
N ASP A 351 13.23 9.17 3.56
CA ASP A 351 12.43 8.15 2.90
C ASP A 351 13.28 7.09 2.17
N LEU A 352 14.17 6.42 2.91
CA LEU A 352 15.15 5.49 2.35
C LEU A 352 14.52 4.28 1.66
N LEU A 353 13.32 3.89 2.09
CA LEU A 353 12.58 2.78 1.54
C LEU A 353 11.50 3.22 0.53
N GLY A 354 11.35 4.53 0.31
CA GLY A 354 10.49 5.09 -0.73
C GLY A 354 8.99 5.10 -0.43
N SER A 355 8.55 4.81 0.80
CA SER A 355 7.12 4.73 1.12
C SER A 355 6.40 6.06 0.92
N CYS A 356 7.00 7.16 1.40
CA CYS A 356 6.41 8.49 1.23
C CYS A 356 6.36 8.88 -0.25
N ALA A 357 7.48 8.72 -0.97
CA ALA A 357 7.58 9.00 -2.39
C ALA A 357 6.59 8.15 -3.20
N HIS A 358 6.43 6.87 -2.87
CA HIS A 358 5.48 5.96 -3.52
C HIS A 358 4.03 6.40 -3.32
N GLY A 359 3.71 6.90 -2.12
CA GLY A 359 2.39 7.43 -1.77
C GLY A 359 2.03 8.75 -2.46
N ARG A 360 3.01 9.58 -2.81
CA ARG A 360 2.77 10.87 -3.48
C ARG A 360 1.99 10.76 -4.79
N SER A 361 2.09 9.63 -5.50
CA SER A 361 1.41 9.43 -6.78
C SER A 361 -0.12 9.57 -6.64
N TYR A 362 -0.73 8.90 -5.65
CA TYR A 362 -2.17 9.02 -5.42
C TYR A 362 -2.55 10.37 -4.80
N GLU A 363 -1.66 11.00 -4.02
CA GLU A 363 -1.90 12.33 -3.46
C GLU A 363 -1.95 13.39 -4.57
N TYR A 364 -0.93 13.45 -5.43
CA TYR A 364 -0.85 14.39 -6.54
C TYR A 364 -2.00 14.18 -7.52
N TYR A 365 -2.31 12.92 -7.86
CA TYR A 365 -3.45 12.63 -8.70
C TYR A 365 -4.77 13.06 -8.04
N SER A 366 -4.96 12.79 -6.75
CA SER A 366 -6.19 13.20 -6.04
C SER A 366 -6.39 14.71 -6.03
N GLU A 367 -5.32 15.49 -5.85
CA GLU A 367 -5.39 16.94 -5.89
C GLU A 367 -5.65 17.46 -7.32
N SER A 368 -5.01 16.85 -8.33
CA SER A 368 -5.17 17.21 -9.74
C SER A 368 -6.62 17.10 -10.23
N ILE A 369 -7.43 16.20 -9.65
CA ILE A 369 -8.86 16.08 -9.97
C ILE A 369 -9.60 17.41 -9.71
N THR A 370 -9.19 18.16 -8.69
CA THR A 370 -9.76 19.47 -8.36
C THR A 370 -8.96 20.66 -8.90
N ASN A 371 -7.70 20.45 -9.27
CA ASN A 371 -6.78 21.50 -9.72
C ASN A 371 -5.79 21.00 -10.79
N ALA A 372 -6.28 20.57 -11.95
CA ALA A 372 -5.43 19.97 -12.99
C ALA A 372 -4.37 20.95 -13.55
N GLN A 373 -4.69 22.25 -13.60
CA GLN A 373 -3.78 23.27 -14.16
C GLN A 373 -2.50 23.43 -13.33
N GLY A 374 -2.54 23.07 -12.04
CA GLY A 374 -1.39 23.12 -11.14
C GLY A 374 -0.35 22.02 -11.33
N PHE A 375 -0.59 21.07 -12.24
CA PHE A 375 0.29 19.93 -12.50
C PHE A 375 0.74 19.87 -13.97
N VAL A 376 1.31 20.97 -14.46
CA VAL A 376 1.84 21.04 -15.83
C VAL A 376 3.16 20.26 -15.95
N GLY A 377 3.17 19.31 -16.87
CA GLY A 377 4.35 18.57 -17.29
C GLY A 377 4.98 19.16 -18.55
N ILE A 378 6.30 19.13 -18.61
CA ILE A 378 7.11 19.58 -19.74
C ILE A 378 7.90 18.38 -20.27
N SER A 379 7.88 18.15 -21.58
CA SER A 379 8.70 17.10 -22.20
C SER A 379 10.20 17.38 -22.02
N GLU A 380 11.04 16.35 -22.11
CA GLU A 380 12.49 16.49 -21.89
C GLU A 380 13.14 17.55 -22.80
N ASN A 381 12.67 17.65 -24.06
CA ASN A 381 13.14 18.66 -25.01
C ASN A 381 12.51 20.05 -24.83
N GLY A 382 11.59 20.24 -23.88
CA GLY A 382 10.92 21.52 -23.61
C GLY A 382 9.82 21.90 -24.61
N ASN A 383 9.57 21.11 -25.65
CA ASN A 383 8.72 21.50 -26.78
C ASN A 383 7.24 21.22 -26.56
N SER A 384 6.90 20.28 -25.67
CA SER A 384 5.53 19.86 -25.41
C SER A 384 5.16 20.12 -23.96
N LYS A 385 3.93 20.61 -23.77
CA LYS A 385 3.29 20.77 -22.47
C LYS A 385 2.05 19.89 -22.42
N ALA A 386 1.84 19.24 -21.28
CA ALA A 386 0.64 18.45 -21.01
C ALA A 386 0.31 18.51 -19.53
N TYR A 387 -0.95 18.26 -19.16
CA TYR A 387 -1.38 18.29 -17.76
C TYR A 387 -1.47 16.89 -17.16
N MET A 388 -0.87 16.71 -15.98
CA MET A 388 -0.96 15.46 -15.23
C MET A 388 -2.32 15.37 -14.51
N GLY A 389 -2.93 14.19 -14.58
CA GLY A 389 -4.14 13.84 -13.87
C GLY A 389 -5.37 14.60 -14.36
N GLY A 390 -6.22 15.01 -13.41
CA GLY A 390 -7.49 15.68 -13.68
C GLY A 390 -8.71 14.74 -13.73
N PRO A 391 -9.92 15.31 -13.75
CA PRO A 391 -11.16 14.53 -13.86
C PRO A 391 -11.31 13.86 -15.22
N ILE A 392 -10.70 14.45 -16.26
CA ILE A 392 -10.58 13.97 -17.62
C ILE A 392 -9.11 14.15 -17.98
N LEU A 393 -8.49 13.13 -18.60
CA LEU A 393 -7.08 13.22 -18.98
C LEU A 393 -6.88 14.19 -20.14
N ASP A 394 -5.74 14.87 -20.17
CA ASP A 394 -5.30 15.64 -21.33
C ASP A 394 -5.12 14.72 -22.54
N SER A 395 -5.98 14.87 -23.55
CA SER A 395 -5.98 14.02 -24.74
C SER A 395 -4.72 14.18 -25.60
N ASN A 396 -3.97 15.27 -25.42
CA ASN A 396 -2.74 15.54 -26.16
C ASN A 396 -1.49 14.99 -25.45
N ALA A 397 -1.62 14.55 -24.20
CA ALA A 397 -0.50 14.00 -23.45
C ALA A 397 0.01 12.72 -24.12
N ARG A 398 1.21 12.77 -24.71
CA ARG A 398 1.88 11.64 -25.34
C ARG A 398 3.37 11.66 -25.02
N GLY A 399 3.92 10.53 -24.58
CA GLY A 399 5.31 10.40 -24.17
C GLY A 399 5.58 10.87 -22.74
N ALA A 400 6.86 11.10 -22.41
CA ALA A 400 7.30 11.42 -21.05
C ALA A 400 7.33 12.92 -20.77
N TYR A 401 6.91 13.30 -19.55
CA TYR A 401 6.87 14.68 -19.05
C TYR A 401 7.44 14.75 -17.64
N ASN A 402 8.16 15.82 -17.34
CA ASN A 402 8.57 16.16 -15.98
C ASN A 402 7.70 17.29 -15.45
N PHE A 403 7.23 17.18 -14.20
CA PHE A 403 6.51 18.25 -13.52
C PHE A 403 7.08 18.46 -12.11
N ARG A 404 6.81 19.62 -11.51
CA ARG A 404 7.26 19.96 -10.15
C ARG A 404 6.07 20.11 -9.21
N THR A 405 6.27 19.81 -7.94
CA THR A 405 5.29 20.02 -6.87
C THR A 405 5.96 20.63 -5.64
N THR A 406 5.16 21.18 -4.73
CA THR A 406 5.62 21.62 -3.40
C THR A 406 5.71 20.44 -2.43
N SER A 407 6.23 20.68 -1.22
CA SER A 407 6.42 19.64 -0.20
C SER A 407 5.18 19.33 0.64
N GLN A 408 4.13 20.14 0.57
CA GLN A 408 2.93 20.03 1.40
C GLN A 408 1.69 20.44 0.60
N PRO A 409 0.50 19.91 0.90
CA PRO A 409 -0.71 20.26 0.17
C PRO A 409 -1.10 21.74 0.43
N PRO A 410 -1.60 22.48 -0.59
CA PRO A 410 -1.71 22.06 -1.98
C PRO A 410 -0.34 21.88 -2.66
N TYR A 411 -0.16 20.72 -3.29
CA TYR A 411 1.07 20.32 -3.99
C TYR A 411 1.25 21.04 -5.33
N ALA A 412 0.13 21.40 -5.95
CA ALA A 412 0.09 22.18 -7.17
C ALA A 412 0.92 23.47 -7.03
N ILE A 413 1.78 23.72 -8.01
CA ILE A 413 2.47 24.99 -8.15
C ILE A 413 1.58 25.89 -9.00
N ALA A 414 1.30 27.11 -8.52
CA ALA A 414 0.52 28.07 -9.30
C ALA A 414 1.19 28.28 -10.68
N GLY A 415 0.43 28.00 -11.74
CA GLY A 415 0.86 28.14 -13.13
C GLY A 415 0.97 29.58 -13.58
#